data_AF-A0A7J9HLS5-F1
#
_entry.id   AF-A0A7J9HLS5-F1
#
_cell.length_a   1.000
_cell.length_b   1.000
_cell.length_c   1.000
_cell.angle_alpha   90.00
_cell.angle_beta   90.00
_cell.angle_gamma   90.00
#
_symmetry.space_group_name_H-M   'P 1'
#
loop_
_entity.id
_entity.type
_entity.pdbx_description
1 polymer ?
#
loop_
_entity_poly.entity_id
_entity_poly.type
_entity_poly.pdbx_seq_one_letter_code
_entity_poly.pdbx_strand_id
1 'polypeptide(L)'
;MLEKVLPHAMLMAKPNLESNIRTLKRDLTIVYDMLSGKDNSGFGWNEHRQKVLAEDVVWHSYISLRIISCLYYLILTKLISNVN
;
A
#
# COMPACT_ATOMS: atom_id res chain seq x y z
N MET A 1 -2.49 -24.71 13.63
CA MET A 1 -1.90 -25.34 12.43
C MET A 1 -0.46 -24.91 12.21
N LEU A 2 -0.10 -23.61 12.32
CA LEU A 2 1.30 -23.16 12.18
C LEU A 2 2.27 -23.64 13.28
N GLU A 3 1.83 -23.71 14.55
CA GLU A 3 2.66 -24.23 15.66
C GLU A 3 3.18 -25.66 15.42
N LYS A 4 2.42 -26.49 14.69
CA LYS A 4 2.85 -27.86 14.36
C LYS A 4 3.93 -27.90 13.27
N VAL A 5 3.97 -26.88 12.42
CA VAL A 5 4.93 -26.79 11.30
C VAL A 5 6.21 -26.08 11.73
N LEU A 6 6.14 -25.12 12.67
CA LEU A 6 7.27 -24.32 13.14
C LEU A 6 7.23 -24.10 14.67
N PRO A 7 7.50 -25.14 15.49
CA PRO A 7 7.27 -25.12 16.93
C PRO A 7 8.22 -24.22 17.73
N HIS A 8 9.36 -23.81 17.17
CA HIS A 8 10.40 -23.04 17.88
C HIS A 8 10.60 -21.62 17.33
N ALA A 9 9.76 -21.18 16.39
CA ALA A 9 9.98 -19.91 15.70
C ALA A 9 9.70 -18.66 16.57
N MET A 10 9.28 -18.82 17.84
CA MET A 10 8.80 -17.73 18.72
C MET A 10 7.77 -16.82 18.04
N LEU A 11 7.10 -17.32 17.00
CA LEU A 11 6.06 -16.60 16.29
C LEU A 11 4.81 -16.70 17.15
N MET A 12 4.47 -15.61 17.84
CA MET A 12 3.12 -15.34 18.36
C MET A 12 2.17 -15.25 17.14
N ALA A 13 1.85 -16.42 16.57
CA ALA A 13 1.51 -16.58 15.16
C ALA A 13 0.15 -15.98 14.77
N LYS A 14 -0.70 -15.58 15.71
CA LYS A 14 -2.03 -15.05 15.38
C LYS A 14 -2.03 -13.55 15.01
N PRO A 15 -1.73 -12.61 15.92
CA PRO A 15 -1.84 -11.19 15.58
C PRO A 15 -0.75 -10.70 14.61
N ASN A 16 0.48 -11.21 14.75
CA ASN A 16 1.63 -10.69 14.01
C ASN A 16 1.70 -11.19 12.56
N LEU A 17 1.29 -12.43 12.29
CA LEU A 17 1.20 -12.92 10.91
C LEU A 17 0.02 -12.28 10.19
N GLU A 18 -1.09 -12.08 10.88
CA GLU A 18 -2.26 -11.43 10.29
C GLU A 18 -1.98 -9.95 9.98
N SER A 19 -1.26 -9.24 10.85
CA SER A 19 -0.80 -7.88 10.56
C SER A 19 0.16 -7.85 9.38
N ASN A 20 1.11 -8.78 9.33
CA ASN A 20 2.08 -8.85 8.22
C ASN A 20 1.41 -9.18 6.89
N ILE A 21 0.45 -10.10 6.86
CA ILE A 21 -0.34 -10.42 5.66
C ILE A 21 -1.17 -9.22 5.23
N ARG A 22 -1.79 -8.48 6.16
CA ARG A 22 -2.53 -7.26 5.83
C ARG A 22 -1.62 -6.19 5.23
N THR A 23 -0.45 -5.94 5.84
CA THR A 23 0.53 -4.98 5.32
C THR A 23 0.99 -5.39 3.93
N LEU A 24 1.40 -6.67 3.75
CA LEU A 24 1.83 -7.19 2.47
C LEU A 24 0.75 -7.05 1.38
N LYS A 25 -0.52 -7.37 1.71
CA LYS A 25 -1.63 -7.18 0.77
C LYS A 25 -1.79 -5.71 0.37
N ARG A 26 -1.73 -4.78 1.32
CA ARG A 26 -1.82 -3.33 1.00
C ARG A 26 -0.68 -2.90 0.09
N ASP A 27 0.55 -3.29 0.41
CA ASP A 27 1.73 -2.90 -0.36
C ASP A 27 1.68 -3.48 -1.79
N LEU A 28 1.26 -4.74 -1.92
CA LEU A 28 1.06 -5.38 -3.23
C LEU A 28 -0.05 -4.71 -4.03
N THR A 29 -1.18 -4.34 -3.41
CA THR A 29 -2.23 -3.59 -4.10
C THR A 29 -1.72 -2.23 -4.58
N ILE A 30 -0.91 -1.53 -3.78
CA ILE A 30 -0.32 -0.24 -4.20
C ILE A 30 0.57 -0.42 -5.43
N VAL A 31 1.47 -1.42 -5.42
CA VAL A 31 2.34 -1.71 -6.56
C VAL A 31 1.53 -2.14 -7.79
N TYR A 32 0.50 -2.97 -7.59
CA TYR A 32 -0.40 -3.39 -8.65
C TYR A 32 -1.13 -2.20 -9.29
N ASP A 33 -1.66 -1.29 -8.48
CA ASP A 33 -2.36 -0.08 -8.96
C ASP A 33 -1.40 0.88 -9.68
N MET A 34 -0.15 0.98 -9.22
CA MET A 34 0.88 1.74 -9.94
C MET A 34 1.10 1.14 -11.33
N LEU A 35 1.24 -0.18 -11.45
CA LEU A 35 1.55 -0.84 -12.72
C LEU A 35 0.33 -1.03 -13.63
N SER A 36 -0.87 -1.12 -13.07
CA SER A 36 -2.12 -1.43 -13.78
C SER A 36 -3.06 -0.22 -13.91
N GLY A 37 -2.60 0.96 -13.48
CA GLY A 37 -3.36 2.20 -13.50
C GLY A 37 -3.88 2.50 -14.91
N LYS A 38 -5.13 2.98 -14.99
CA LYS A 38 -5.79 3.35 -16.24
C LYS A 38 -4.87 4.30 -17.02
N ASP A 39 -4.62 3.96 -18.29
CA ASP A 39 -3.77 4.68 -19.24
C ASP A 39 -2.24 4.59 -19.04
N ASN A 40 -1.72 3.55 -18.38
CA ASN A 40 -0.29 3.38 -18.08
C ASN A 40 0.25 4.64 -17.40
N SER A 41 -0.02 4.76 -16.10
CA SER A 41 0.25 5.88 -15.18
C SER A 41 1.71 6.36 -15.08
N GLY A 42 2.57 6.04 -16.06
CA GLY A 42 3.98 6.41 -16.15
C GLY A 42 4.90 5.50 -15.34
N PHE A 43 4.32 4.56 -14.60
CA PHE A 43 5.05 3.56 -13.81
C PHE A 43 5.31 2.29 -14.63
N GLY A 44 6.57 1.86 -14.61
CA GLY A 44 7.03 0.61 -15.19
C GLY A 44 7.70 -0.28 -14.14
N TRP A 45 7.79 -1.57 -14.43
CA TRP A 45 8.51 -2.53 -13.59
C TRP A 45 9.91 -2.78 -14.13
N ASN A 46 10.92 -2.69 -13.26
CA ASN A 46 12.29 -3.06 -13.60
C ASN A 46 12.58 -4.49 -13.14
N GLU A 47 12.63 -5.42 -14.09
CA GLU A 47 12.88 -6.84 -13.82
C GLU A 47 14.25 -7.10 -13.19
N HIS A 48 15.28 -6.32 -13.52
CA HIS A 48 16.62 -6.54 -12.98
C HIS A 48 16.77 -6.08 -11.53
N ARG A 49 16.06 -5.02 -11.16
CA ARG A 49 16.13 -4.40 -9.84
C ARG A 49 14.96 -4.80 -8.93
N GLN A 50 13.95 -5.48 -9.49
CA GLN A 50 12.70 -5.85 -8.83
C GLN A 50 12.04 -4.64 -8.14
N LYS A 51 11.92 -3.54 -8.88
CA LYS A 51 11.42 -2.24 -8.39
C LYS A 51 10.54 -1.55 -9.42
N VAL A 52 9.60 -0.76 -8.93
CA VAL A 52 8.84 0.19 -9.75
C VAL A 52 9.75 1.36 -10.14
N LEU A 53 9.72 1.75 -11.41
CA LEU A 53 10.41 2.91 -11.96
C LEU A 53 9.39 3.85 -12.60
N ALA A 54 9.67 5.13 -12.54
CA ALA A 54 8.94 6.17 -13.26
C ALA A 54 9.80 7.43 -13.35
N GLU A 55 9.45 8.33 -14.26
CA GLU A 55 10.03 9.67 -14.29
C GLU A 55 9.68 10.46 -13.02
N ASP A 56 10.51 11.44 -12.64
CA ASP A 56 10.29 12.25 -11.45
C ASP A 56 8.93 12.96 -11.49
N VAL A 57 8.50 13.44 -12.66
CA VAL A 57 7.20 14.09 -12.85
C VAL A 57 6.01 13.16 -12.55
N VAL A 58 6.17 11.86 -12.80
CA VAL A 58 5.18 10.83 -12.51
C VAL A 58 5.13 10.55 -11.01
N TRP A 59 6.30 10.40 -10.36
CA TRP A 59 6.39 10.27 -8.90
C TRP A 59 5.78 11.47 -8.18
N HIS A 60 6.10 12.69 -8.61
CA HIS A 60 5.57 13.93 -8.04
C HIS A 60 4.04 14.00 -8.19
N SER A 61 3.52 13.70 -9.37
CA SER A 61 2.07 13.66 -9.63
C SER A 61 1.36 12.65 -8.74
N TYR A 62 1.89 11.43 -8.64
CA TYR A 62 1.30 10.37 -7.81
C TYR A 62 1.29 10.74 -6.32
N ILE A 63 2.42 11.21 -5.78
CA ILE A 63 2.54 11.60 -4.37
C ILE A 63 1.60 12.77 -4.07
N SER A 64 1.53 13.77 -4.95
CA SER A 64 0.62 14.91 -4.80
C SER A 64 -0.85 14.46 -4.74
N LEU A 65 -1.31 13.64 -5.69
CA LEU A 65 -2.67 13.11 -5.70
C LEU A 65 -2.98 12.30 -4.44
N ARG A 66 -2.03 11.48 -3.97
CA ARG A 66 -2.18 10.67 -2.76
C ARG A 66 -2.32 11.55 -1.51
N ILE A 67 -1.48 12.58 -1.38
CA ILE A 67 -1.54 13.53 -0.27
C ILE A 67 -2.85 14.32 -0.30
N ILE A 68 -3.24 14.86 -1.46
CA ILE A 68 -4.48 15.62 -1.63
C ILE A 68 -5.70 14.75 -1.28
N SER A 69 -5.72 13.50 -1.76
CA SER A 69 -6.77 12.53 -1.43
C SER A 69 -6.84 12.29 0.08
N CYS A 70 -5.71 12.04 0.74
CA CYS A 70 -5.67 11.86 2.20
C CYS A 70 -6.18 13.10 2.95
N LEU A 71 -5.75 14.31 2.55
CA LEU A 71 -6.22 15.56 3.16
C LEU A 71 -7.72 15.75 2.97
N TYR A 72 -8.25 15.47 1.78
CA TYR A 72 -9.68 15.53 1.50
C TYR A 72 -10.47 14.56 2.40
N TYR A 73 -10.05 13.30 2.52
CA TYR A 73 -10.69 12.33 3.43
C TYR A 73 -10.64 12.76 4.90
N LEU A 74 -9.51 13.31 5.37
CA LEU A 74 -9.37 13.82 6.74
C LEU A 74 -10.28 15.02 7.02
N ILE A 75 -10.41 15.95 6.06
CA ILE A 75 -11.31 17.09 6.18
C ILE A 75 -12.76 16.61 6.17
N LEU A 76 -13.12 15.72 5.24
CA LEU A 76 -14.49 15.18 5.11
C LEU A 76 -14.94 14.46 6.39
N THR A 77 -14.08 13.60 6.95
CA THR A 77 -14.37 12.88 8.20
C THR A 77 -14.54 13.83 9.39
N LYS A 78 -13.70 14.87 9.49
CA LYS A 78 -13.85 15.94 10.52
C LYS A 78 -15.14 16.75 10.35
N LEU A 79 -15.55 17.02 9.11
CA LEU A 79 -16.82 17.72 8.86
C LEU A 79 -18.01 16.84 9.26
N ILE A 80 -18.01 15.56 8.88
CA ILE A 80 -19.08 14.61 9.25
C ILE A 80 -19.16 14.42 10.77
N SER A 81 -18.03 14.39 11.47
CA SER A 81 -18.00 14.25 12.94
C SER A 81 -18.39 15.52 13.69
N ASN A 82 -18.29 16.70 13.07
CA ASN A 82 -18.73 17.97 13.68
C ASN A 82 -20.22 18.27 13.42
N VAL A 83 -20.82 17.59 12.44
CA VAL A 83 -22.25 17.74 12.08
C VAL A 83 -23.15 16.77 12.87
N ASN A 84 -22.58 15.71 13.47
CA ASN A 84 -23.27 14.79 14.40
C ASN A 84 -22.93 15.13 15.86
#